data_AF-A0A2R6IDL9-F1
#
_entry.id   AF-A0A2R6IDL9-F1
#
_cell.length_a   1.000
_cell.length_b   1.000
_cell.length_c   1.000
_cell.angle_alpha   90.00
_cell.angle_beta   90.00
_cell.angle_gamma   90.00
#
_symmetry.space_group_name_H-M   'P 1'
#
loop_
_entity.id
_entity.type
_entity.pdbx_description
1 polymer ?
#
loop_
_entity_poly.entity_id
_entity_poly.type
_entity_poly.pdbx_seq_one_letter_code
_entity_poly.pdbx_strand_id
1 'polypeptide(L)'
;MDTTREANDPLVPSLREHVLEPLSTAERAVEEERTEVNAEQKAYTEFKQRVAGIETVTMPADGPGPAARTPVVETRSRQDERLRNAFRQTVMSVDHYEAVYGEPLEEHAARELSAEVAAPLRQDTTTRFTELYKTALTSAVEDAVSDREAFCDRLDDELASLVSARESLADRIDSIDGTSVFAHDRPELSAELDAVAQARQETIQGRNHSPRADGHDLCHYLYRDYSWTYPVLTAVTRFRNATV
;
A
#
# COMPACT_ATOMS: atom_id res chain seq x y z
N MET A 1 6.75 -56.08 16.22
CA MET A 1 8.09 -55.63 16.63
C MET A 1 8.98 -55.96 15.43
N ASP A 2 9.47 -55.03 14.63
CA ASP A 2 9.96 -53.69 14.95
C ASP A 2 9.40 -52.60 14.04
N THR A 3 9.06 -51.49 14.67
CA THR A 3 8.80 -50.16 14.11
C THR A 3 10.13 -49.49 13.80
N THR A 4 10.51 -49.37 12.53
CA THR A 4 11.51 -48.37 12.13
C THR A 4 10.76 -47.12 11.68
N ARG A 5 10.56 -46.26 12.68
CA ARG A 5 10.17 -44.86 12.56
C ARG A 5 11.27 -44.15 11.75
N GLU A 6 11.05 -43.94 10.46
CA GLU A 6 11.81 -42.96 9.70
C GLU A 6 11.64 -41.61 10.39
N ALA A 7 12.74 -41.16 10.99
CA ALA A 7 12.84 -39.84 11.57
C ALA A 7 12.79 -38.83 10.43
N ASN A 8 11.72 -38.04 10.43
CA ASN A 8 11.61 -36.79 9.70
C ASN A 8 12.78 -35.90 10.16
N ASP A 9 13.86 -35.87 9.38
CA ASP A 9 14.97 -34.93 9.57
C ASP A 9 14.40 -33.52 9.34
N PRO A 10 14.57 -32.55 10.26
CA PRO A 10 14.10 -31.19 10.02
C PRO A 10 14.79 -30.65 8.77
N LEU A 11 14.03 -30.60 7.67
CA LEU A 11 14.46 -30.29 6.32
C LEU A 11 15.43 -29.10 6.32
N VAL A 12 16.71 -29.35 6.02
CA VAL A 12 17.59 -28.28 5.56
C VAL A 12 16.95 -27.74 4.28
N PRO A 13 16.55 -26.45 4.22
CA PRO A 13 15.96 -25.88 3.03
C PRO A 13 16.90 -26.11 1.84
N SER A 14 16.36 -26.44 0.67
CA SER A 14 17.18 -26.50 -0.54
C SER A 14 17.91 -25.16 -0.75
N LEU A 15 19.07 -25.15 -1.41
CA LEU A 15 19.77 -23.90 -1.74
C LEU A 15 18.82 -22.88 -2.37
N ARG A 16 17.99 -23.36 -3.29
CA ARG A 16 16.96 -22.58 -3.97
C ARG A 16 15.97 -21.94 -3.00
N GLU A 17 15.41 -22.73 -2.10
CA GLU A 17 14.49 -22.23 -1.08
C GLU A 17 15.17 -21.21 -0.15
N HIS A 18 16.37 -21.52 0.34
CA HIS A 18 17.11 -20.63 1.23
C HIS A 18 17.40 -19.26 0.60
N VAL A 19 17.80 -19.24 -0.68
CA VAL A 19 18.14 -18.02 -1.42
C VAL A 19 16.91 -17.23 -1.83
N LEU A 20 15.86 -17.90 -2.32
CA LEU A 20 14.69 -17.23 -2.91
C LEU A 20 13.60 -16.88 -1.89
N GLU A 21 13.60 -17.48 -0.69
CA GLU A 21 12.59 -17.22 0.34
C GLU A 21 12.37 -15.73 0.64
N PRO A 22 13.40 -14.87 0.83
CA PRO A 22 13.20 -13.45 1.10
C PRO A 22 12.48 -12.75 -0.06
N LEU A 23 12.71 -13.17 -1.30
CA LEU A 23 12.10 -12.58 -2.49
C LEU A 23 10.65 -13.00 -2.62
N SER A 24 10.33 -14.28 -2.49
CA SER A 24 8.94 -14.75 -2.52
C SER A 24 8.12 -14.18 -1.36
N THR A 25 8.72 -14.04 -0.18
CA THR A 25 8.08 -13.38 0.97
C THR A 25 7.86 -11.90 0.70
N ALA A 26 8.85 -11.19 0.13
CA ALA A 26 8.72 -9.78 -0.25
C ALA A 26 7.65 -9.56 -1.33
N GLU A 27 7.62 -10.39 -2.38
CA GLU A 27 6.63 -10.33 -3.45
C GLU A 27 5.21 -10.40 -2.87
N ARG A 28 4.95 -11.38 -2.00
CA ARG A 28 3.65 -11.52 -1.33
C ARG A 28 3.31 -10.29 -0.48
N ALA A 29 4.26 -9.74 0.27
CA ALA A 29 4.03 -8.55 1.09
C ALA A 29 3.65 -7.33 0.24
N VAL A 30 4.31 -7.15 -0.91
CA VAL A 30 4.01 -6.06 -1.85
C VAL A 30 2.65 -6.28 -2.52
N GLU A 31 2.31 -7.51 -2.90
CA GLU A 31 1.01 -7.83 -3.49
C GLU A 31 -0.16 -7.61 -2.52
N GLU A 32 0.03 -7.94 -1.26
CA GLU A 32 -0.95 -7.70 -0.17
C GLU A 32 -1.18 -6.20 0.01
N GLU A 33 -0.11 -5.43 0.24
CA GLU A 33 -0.17 -3.96 0.35
C GLU A 33 -0.83 -3.32 -0.88
N ARG A 34 -0.45 -3.75 -2.09
CA ARG A 34 -1.02 -3.25 -3.35
C ARG A 34 -2.51 -3.52 -3.43
N THR A 35 -2.96 -4.69 -2.98
CA THR A 35 -4.37 -5.05 -2.98
C THR A 35 -5.17 -4.15 -2.03
N GLU A 36 -4.64 -3.91 -0.83
CA GLU A 36 -5.23 -3.01 0.16
C GLU A 36 -5.35 -1.58 -0.37
N VAL A 37 -4.24 -1.01 -0.86
CA VAL A 37 -4.20 0.37 -1.39
C VAL A 37 -5.14 0.53 -2.59
N ASN A 38 -5.23 -0.48 -3.47
CA ASN A 38 -6.15 -0.44 -4.61
C ASN A 38 -7.62 -0.49 -4.17
N ALA A 39 -7.93 -1.28 -3.14
CA ALA A 39 -9.27 -1.32 -2.56
C ALA A 39 -9.65 0.04 -1.94
N GLU A 40 -8.72 0.68 -1.24
CA GLU A 40 -8.91 2.04 -0.72
C GLU A 40 -9.12 3.07 -1.83
N GLN A 41 -8.30 3.05 -2.89
CA GLN A 41 -8.44 3.97 -4.03
C GLN A 41 -9.86 3.88 -4.62
N LYS A 42 -10.37 2.66 -4.80
CA LYS A 42 -11.75 2.42 -5.26
C LYS A 42 -12.77 2.96 -4.26
N ALA A 43 -12.57 2.74 -2.97
CA ALA A 43 -13.47 3.22 -1.92
C ALA A 43 -13.54 4.75 -1.84
N TYR A 44 -12.40 5.45 -1.99
CA TYR A 44 -12.36 6.91 -2.06
C TYR A 44 -12.98 7.44 -3.36
N THR A 45 -12.76 6.75 -4.48
CA THR A 45 -13.42 7.08 -5.76
C THR A 45 -14.94 6.95 -5.64
N GLU A 46 -15.44 5.87 -5.03
CA GLU A 46 -16.86 5.69 -4.78
C GLU A 46 -17.40 6.73 -3.80
N PHE A 47 -16.64 7.04 -2.75
CA PHE A 47 -17.00 8.11 -1.81
C PHE A 47 -17.20 9.44 -2.54
N LYS A 48 -16.25 9.82 -3.40
CA LYS A 48 -16.32 11.03 -4.23
C LYS A 48 -17.60 11.08 -5.05
N GLN A 49 -17.95 9.97 -5.71
CA GLN A 49 -19.16 9.85 -6.52
C GLN A 49 -20.43 10.02 -5.67
N ARG A 50 -20.47 9.42 -4.47
CA ARG A 50 -21.59 9.57 -3.54
C ARG A 50 -21.73 11.01 -3.04
N VAL A 51 -20.62 11.67 -2.68
CA VAL A 51 -20.60 13.08 -2.27
C VAL A 51 -21.11 13.99 -3.37
N ALA A 52 -20.74 13.74 -4.63
CA ALA A 52 -21.22 14.50 -5.78
C ALA A 52 -22.75 14.46 -5.92
N GLY A 53 -23.39 13.35 -5.54
CA GLY A 53 -24.84 13.18 -5.53
C GLY A 53 -25.58 13.82 -4.34
N ILE A 54 -24.87 14.30 -3.31
CA ILE A 54 -25.51 14.96 -2.16
C ILE A 54 -25.82 16.42 -2.51
N GLU A 55 -27.10 16.79 -2.43
CA GLU A 55 -27.56 18.17 -2.55
C GLU A 55 -27.00 19.03 -1.41
N THR A 56 -26.54 20.24 -1.72
CA THR A 56 -26.04 21.18 -0.71
C THR A 56 -27.13 22.14 -0.26
N VAL A 57 -26.89 22.80 0.86
CA VAL A 57 -27.77 23.89 1.31
C VAL A 57 -27.45 25.15 0.51
N THR A 58 -28.31 25.51 -0.45
CA THR A 58 -28.31 26.84 -1.07
C THR A 58 -28.80 27.86 -0.05
N MET A 59 -27.96 28.82 0.34
CA MET A 59 -28.43 29.98 1.09
C MET A 59 -29.37 30.78 0.16
N PRO A 60 -30.66 31.00 0.52
CA PRO A 60 -31.54 31.78 -0.32
C PRO A 60 -30.98 33.20 -0.41
N ALA A 61 -30.76 33.67 -1.64
CA ALA A 61 -30.63 35.10 -1.91
C ALA A 61 -31.97 35.75 -1.55
N ASP A 62 -31.93 36.78 -0.72
CA ASP A 62 -33.11 37.49 -0.20
C ASP A 62 -34.17 37.74 -1.29
N GLY A 63 -35.32 37.06 -1.16
CA GLY A 63 -36.48 37.22 -2.04
C GLY A 63 -37.76 37.02 -1.23
N PRO A 64 -38.67 38.01 -1.16
CA PRO A 64 -39.87 37.90 -0.34
C PRO A 64 -40.92 37.04 -1.06
N GLY A 65 -41.00 35.75 -0.70
CA GLY A 65 -42.04 34.83 -1.17
C GLY A 65 -42.55 33.93 -0.04
N PRO A 66 -43.86 33.59 0.00
CA PRO A 66 -44.43 32.82 1.10
C PRO A 66 -43.97 31.35 1.03
N ALA A 67 -43.02 30.99 1.89
CA ALA A 67 -42.39 29.68 1.91
C ALA A 67 -43.19 28.64 2.71
N ALA A 68 -43.39 27.46 2.11
CA ALA A 68 -43.55 26.23 2.85
C ALA A 68 -42.26 26.00 3.67
N ARG A 69 -42.35 26.17 4.99
CA ARG A 69 -41.21 26.06 5.91
C ARG A 69 -40.97 24.59 6.26
N THR A 70 -40.25 23.87 5.41
CA THR A 70 -39.53 22.68 5.89
C THR A 70 -38.49 23.18 6.91
N PRO A 71 -38.41 22.64 8.13
CA PRO A 71 -37.46 23.12 9.12
C PRO A 71 -36.03 22.88 8.62
N VAL A 72 -35.30 23.97 8.36
CA VAL A 72 -33.90 23.99 7.89
C VAL A 72 -32.98 23.11 8.75
N VAL A 73 -33.32 22.92 10.02
CA VAL A 73 -32.60 22.04 10.96
C VAL A 73 -32.72 20.56 10.59
N GLU A 74 -33.90 20.07 10.18
CA GLU A 74 -34.08 18.67 9.81
C GLU A 74 -33.37 18.32 8.51
N THR A 75 -33.41 19.22 7.52
CA THR A 75 -32.70 19.02 6.24
C THR A 75 -31.18 18.95 6.45
N ARG A 76 -30.64 19.80 7.33
CA ARG A 76 -29.23 19.83 7.71
C ARG A 76 -28.77 18.51 8.32
N SER A 77 -29.47 18.04 9.36
CA SER A 77 -29.12 16.76 10.01
C SER A 77 -29.16 15.58 9.03
N ARG A 78 -30.03 15.61 8.01
CA ARG A 78 -30.08 14.55 6.99
C ARG A 78 -28.91 14.59 6.00
N GLN A 79 -28.46 15.77 5.57
CA GLN A 79 -27.33 15.90 4.65
C GLN A 79 -26.00 15.52 5.32
N ASP A 80 -25.78 16.03 6.53
CA ASP A 80 -24.57 15.74 7.31
C ASP A 80 -24.48 14.23 7.61
N GLU A 81 -25.61 13.59 7.95
CA GLU A 81 -25.65 12.14 8.20
C GLU A 81 -25.52 11.31 6.92
N ARG A 82 -26.05 11.78 5.77
CA ARG A 82 -25.81 11.15 4.47
C ARG A 82 -24.33 11.15 4.11
N LEU A 83 -23.64 12.25 4.38
CA LEU A 83 -22.20 12.38 4.13
C LEU A 83 -21.39 11.40 4.99
N ARG A 84 -21.66 11.37 6.30
CA ARG A 84 -20.99 10.43 7.22
C ARG A 84 -21.27 8.98 6.83
N ASN A 85 -22.52 8.66 6.50
CA ASN A 85 -22.87 7.31 6.04
C ASN A 85 -22.20 6.95 4.73
N ALA A 86 -22.08 7.90 3.79
CA ALA A 86 -21.33 7.66 2.56
C ALA A 86 -19.88 7.26 2.87
N PHE A 87 -19.21 7.98 3.78
CA PHE A 87 -17.84 7.67 4.19
C PHE A 87 -17.73 6.30 4.88
N ARG A 88 -18.62 6.01 5.84
CA ARG A 88 -18.65 4.72 6.55
C ARG A 88 -18.84 3.54 5.61
N GLN A 89 -19.76 3.68 4.66
CA GLN A 89 -20.16 2.63 3.73
C GLN A 89 -19.22 2.47 2.53
N THR A 90 -18.20 3.31 2.39
CA THR A 90 -17.17 3.16 1.36
C THR A 90 -15.80 2.99 2.00
N VAL A 91 -15.20 4.07 2.51
CA VAL A 91 -13.82 4.10 3.03
C VAL A 91 -13.66 3.22 4.25
N MET A 92 -14.58 3.30 5.22
CA MET A 92 -14.50 2.45 6.43
C MET A 92 -15.05 1.03 6.21
N SER A 93 -15.58 0.72 5.02
CA SER A 93 -16.12 -0.60 4.68
C SER A 93 -15.14 -1.45 3.87
N VAL A 94 -13.91 -0.99 3.68
CA VAL A 94 -12.86 -1.83 3.07
C VAL A 94 -12.47 -2.93 4.05
N ASP A 95 -12.23 -4.14 3.54
CA ASP A 95 -12.09 -5.36 4.34
C ASP A 95 -11.03 -5.26 5.45
N HIS A 96 -9.91 -4.56 5.20
CA HIS A 96 -8.81 -4.41 6.15
C HIS A 96 -8.98 -3.25 7.15
N TYR A 97 -10.01 -2.41 7.01
CA TYR A 97 -10.12 -1.15 7.75
C TYR A 97 -10.04 -1.33 9.28
N GLU A 98 -10.83 -2.26 9.82
CA GLU A 98 -10.89 -2.50 11.27
C GLU A 98 -9.57 -3.08 11.82
N ALA A 99 -8.90 -3.93 11.04
CA ALA A 99 -7.68 -4.61 11.46
C ALA A 99 -6.46 -3.70 11.41
N VAL A 100 -6.38 -2.84 10.39
CA VAL A 100 -5.22 -1.97 10.13
C VAL A 100 -5.37 -0.61 10.82
N TYR A 101 -6.56 -0.02 10.78
CA TYR A 101 -6.82 1.30 11.34
C TYR A 101 -7.63 1.20 12.63
N GLY A 102 -8.85 0.65 12.56
CA GLY A 102 -9.78 0.62 13.71
C GLY A 102 -10.08 2.00 14.31
N GLU A 103 -9.82 3.06 13.54
CA GLU A 103 -9.92 4.45 13.96
C GLU A 103 -11.36 4.97 13.82
N PRO A 104 -11.81 5.90 14.68
CA PRO A 104 -13.04 6.63 14.46
C PRO A 104 -13.02 7.43 13.14
N LEU A 105 -14.21 7.66 12.57
CA LEU A 105 -14.37 8.39 11.29
C LEU A 105 -13.63 9.73 11.29
N GLU A 106 -13.79 10.53 12.34
CA GLU A 106 -13.19 11.86 12.42
C GLU A 106 -11.66 11.82 12.48
N GLU A 107 -11.09 10.81 13.12
CA GLU A 107 -9.64 10.65 13.25
C GLU A 107 -9.04 10.25 11.91
N HIS A 108 -9.61 9.21 11.30
CA HIS A 108 -9.19 8.74 9.99
C HIS A 108 -9.34 9.83 8.92
N ALA A 109 -10.48 10.51 8.88
CA ALA A 109 -10.71 11.59 7.92
C ALA A 109 -9.76 12.78 8.13
N ALA A 110 -9.44 13.14 9.38
CA ALA A 110 -8.51 14.24 9.66
C ALA A 110 -7.07 13.90 9.25
N ARG A 111 -6.67 12.64 9.40
CA ARG A 111 -5.37 12.13 8.95
C ARG A 111 -5.27 12.12 7.43
N GLU A 112 -6.29 11.61 6.74
CA GLU A 112 -6.25 11.37 5.30
C GLU A 112 -6.63 12.60 4.45
N LEU A 113 -7.53 13.47 4.94
CA LEU A 113 -8.09 14.58 4.15
C LEU A 113 -7.72 15.96 4.72
N SER A 114 -6.88 16.02 5.75
CA SER A 114 -6.63 17.17 6.64
C SER A 114 -7.72 17.45 7.67
N ALA A 115 -7.29 17.99 8.82
CA ALA A 115 -8.18 18.34 9.91
C ALA A 115 -9.23 19.40 9.53
N GLU A 116 -8.91 20.33 8.63
CA GLU A 116 -9.82 21.40 8.20
C GLU A 116 -11.00 20.85 7.40
N VAL A 117 -10.73 19.92 6.46
CA VAL A 117 -11.75 19.29 5.62
C VAL A 117 -12.56 18.25 6.40
N ALA A 118 -11.94 17.59 7.38
CA ALA A 118 -12.61 16.61 8.23
C ALA A 118 -13.48 17.24 9.32
N ALA A 119 -13.25 18.49 9.71
CA ALA A 119 -13.97 19.13 10.81
C ALA A 119 -15.51 19.08 10.69
N PRO A 120 -16.12 19.25 9.49
CA PRO A 120 -17.57 19.13 9.32
C PRO A 120 -18.12 17.70 9.40
N LEU A 121 -17.27 16.67 9.33
CA LEU A 121 -17.70 15.27 9.49
C LEU A 121 -17.95 14.89 10.96
N ARG A 122 -17.39 15.65 11.91
CA ARG A 122 -17.59 15.39 13.35
C ARG A 122 -19.07 15.46 13.72
N GLN A 123 -19.48 14.61 14.67
CA GLN A 123 -20.87 14.51 15.10
C GLN A 123 -21.42 15.83 15.66
N ASP A 124 -20.59 16.56 16.42
CA ASP A 124 -20.98 17.80 17.12
C ASP A 124 -20.91 19.09 16.28
N THR A 125 -20.54 19.00 15.01
CA THR A 125 -20.26 20.20 14.22
C THR A 125 -21.53 20.95 13.80
N THR A 126 -21.52 22.28 13.95
CA THR A 126 -22.58 23.20 13.51
C THR A 126 -22.41 23.72 12.06
N THR A 127 -21.36 23.29 11.36
CA THR A 127 -21.10 23.65 9.95
C THR A 127 -22.14 23.02 9.02
N ARG A 128 -22.53 23.76 7.98
CA ARG A 128 -23.48 23.29 6.96
C ARG A 128 -22.75 22.65 5.79
N PHE A 129 -23.34 21.62 5.19
CA PHE A 129 -22.92 21.08 3.90
C PHE A 129 -23.24 22.07 2.76
N THR A 130 -22.34 23.03 2.56
CA THR A 130 -22.42 24.06 1.51
C THR A 130 -21.69 23.62 0.24
N GLU A 131 -21.96 24.28 -0.90
CA GLU A 131 -21.19 24.06 -2.13
C GLU A 131 -19.68 24.31 -1.95
N LEU A 132 -19.31 25.30 -1.14
CA LEU A 132 -17.90 25.58 -0.83
C LEU A 132 -17.26 24.38 -0.12
N TYR A 133 -17.92 23.84 0.90
CA TYR A 133 -17.42 22.67 1.62
C TYR A 133 -17.40 21.42 0.73
N LYS A 134 -18.44 21.20 -0.08
CA LYS A 134 -18.48 20.09 -1.04
C LYS A 134 -17.32 20.14 -2.02
N THR A 135 -17.00 21.33 -2.53
CA THR A 135 -15.85 21.53 -3.44
C THR A 135 -14.53 21.22 -2.75
N ALA A 136 -14.32 21.75 -1.54
CA ALA A 136 -13.10 21.49 -0.75
C ALA A 136 -12.93 20.00 -0.42
N LEU A 137 -14.00 19.34 0.03
CA LEU A 137 -14.00 17.90 0.31
C LEU A 137 -13.71 17.08 -0.95
N THR A 138 -14.36 17.39 -2.07
CA THR A 138 -14.17 16.66 -3.33
C THR A 138 -12.73 16.82 -3.84
N SER A 139 -12.12 17.99 -3.65
CA SER A 139 -10.71 18.24 -3.98
C SER A 139 -9.79 17.40 -3.10
N ALA A 140 -9.96 17.42 -1.78
CA ALA A 140 -9.12 16.64 -0.86
C ALA A 140 -9.25 15.12 -1.11
N VAL A 141 -10.46 14.65 -1.45
CA VAL A 141 -10.69 13.25 -1.82
C VAL A 141 -9.99 12.92 -3.15
N GLU A 142 -9.96 13.84 -4.11
CA GLU A 142 -9.22 13.63 -5.36
C GLU A 142 -7.72 13.51 -5.10
N ASP A 143 -7.16 14.40 -4.28
CA ASP A 143 -5.75 14.35 -3.89
C ASP A 143 -5.44 12.99 -3.22
N ALA A 144 -6.29 12.55 -2.29
CA ALA A 144 -6.15 11.24 -1.64
C ALA A 144 -6.27 10.03 -2.59
N VAL A 145 -7.03 10.15 -3.69
CA VAL A 145 -7.09 9.13 -4.75
C VAL A 145 -5.81 9.14 -5.58
N SER A 146 -5.33 10.32 -5.99
CA SER A 146 -4.11 10.48 -6.76
C SER A 146 -2.87 10.02 -5.99
N ASP A 147 -2.80 10.29 -4.68
CA ASP A 147 -1.71 9.81 -3.83
C ASP A 147 -1.66 8.28 -3.75
N ARG A 148 -2.82 7.62 -3.66
CA ARG A 148 -2.93 6.15 -3.67
C ARG A 148 -2.59 5.54 -5.02
N GLU A 149 -2.99 6.20 -6.11
CA GLU A 149 -2.60 5.79 -7.47
C GLU A 149 -1.08 5.84 -7.63
N ALA A 150 -0.45 6.97 -7.28
CA ALA A 150 1.00 7.12 -7.31
C ALA A 150 1.73 6.16 -6.37
N PHE A 151 1.09 5.74 -5.27
CA PHE A 151 1.63 4.70 -4.40
C PHE A 151 1.52 3.31 -5.03
N CYS A 152 0.41 2.97 -5.69
CA CYS A 152 0.27 1.73 -6.44
C CYS A 152 1.34 1.59 -7.53
N ASP A 153 1.62 2.66 -8.28
CA ASP A 153 2.67 2.67 -9.29
C ASP A 153 4.05 2.33 -8.67
N ARG A 154 4.35 2.88 -7.49
CA ARG A 154 5.59 2.56 -6.75
C ARG A 154 5.64 1.10 -6.28
N LEU A 155 4.51 0.52 -5.90
CA LEU A 155 4.40 -0.90 -5.53
C LEU A 155 4.57 -1.81 -6.75
N ASP A 156 4.01 -1.44 -7.90
CA ASP A 156 4.18 -2.15 -9.17
C ASP A 156 5.66 -2.16 -9.61
N ASP A 157 6.34 -1.02 -9.50
CA ASP A 157 7.78 -0.91 -9.75
C ASP A 157 8.62 -1.76 -8.79
N GLU A 158 8.24 -1.82 -7.51
CA GLU A 158 8.90 -2.68 -6.53
C GLU A 158 8.69 -4.16 -6.86
N LEU A 159 7.46 -4.57 -7.16
CA LEU A 159 7.13 -5.94 -7.51
C LEU A 159 7.90 -6.39 -8.76
N ALA A 160 7.94 -5.56 -9.80
CA ALA A 160 8.69 -5.83 -11.02
C ALA A 160 10.20 -6.00 -10.74
N SER A 161 10.76 -5.15 -9.86
CA SER A 161 12.17 -5.26 -9.43
C SER A 161 12.44 -6.57 -8.68
N LEU A 162 11.55 -6.98 -7.78
CA LEU A 162 11.67 -8.24 -7.05
C LEU A 162 11.60 -9.46 -7.96
N VAL A 163 10.59 -9.50 -8.85
CA VAL A 163 10.40 -10.61 -9.80
C VAL A 163 11.62 -10.76 -10.70
N SER A 164 12.12 -9.65 -11.26
CA SER A 164 13.33 -9.66 -12.10
C SER A 164 14.56 -10.18 -11.35
N ALA A 165 14.74 -9.78 -10.09
CA ALA A 165 15.83 -10.28 -9.24
C ALA A 165 15.65 -11.77 -8.89
N ARG A 166 14.43 -12.22 -8.62
CA ARG A 166 14.13 -13.62 -8.29
C ARG A 166 14.36 -14.53 -9.48
N GLU A 167 13.85 -14.17 -10.66
CA GLU A 167 14.10 -14.90 -11.91
C GLU A 167 15.59 -14.94 -12.20
N SER A 168 16.26 -13.79 -12.08
CA SER A 168 17.69 -13.71 -12.23
C SER A 168 18.43 -14.70 -11.32
N LEU A 169 18.17 -14.70 -10.02
CA LEU A 169 18.87 -15.60 -9.10
C LEU A 169 18.48 -17.08 -9.29
N ALA A 170 17.21 -17.36 -9.63
CA ALA A 170 16.74 -18.71 -9.91
C ALA A 170 17.49 -19.32 -11.10
N ASP A 171 17.64 -18.58 -12.21
CA ASP A 171 18.36 -19.06 -13.40
C ASP A 171 19.81 -19.44 -13.07
N ARG A 172 20.47 -18.69 -12.17
CA ARG A 172 21.85 -18.99 -11.75
C ARG A 172 21.91 -20.20 -10.83
N ILE A 173 20.95 -20.37 -9.92
CA ILE A 173 20.84 -21.56 -9.08
C ILE A 173 20.66 -22.81 -9.95
N ASP A 174 19.76 -22.74 -10.93
CA ASP A 174 19.47 -23.86 -11.81
C ASP A 174 20.68 -24.22 -12.71
N SER A 175 21.49 -23.23 -13.10
CA SER A 175 22.77 -23.43 -13.81
C SER A 175 23.80 -24.22 -12.98
N ILE A 176 23.85 -23.97 -11.67
CA ILE A 176 24.73 -24.65 -10.70
C ILE A 176 24.26 -26.07 -10.42
N ASP A 177 22.95 -26.29 -10.28
CA ASP A 177 22.40 -27.63 -10.01
C ASP A 177 22.49 -28.55 -11.24
N GLY A 178 22.48 -28.00 -12.45
CA GLY A 178 22.60 -28.75 -13.72
C GLY A 178 24.04 -29.10 -14.14
N THR A 179 25.03 -28.40 -13.60
CA THR A 179 26.44 -28.50 -14.01
C THR A 179 27.28 -28.62 -12.74
N SER A 180 27.99 -29.73 -12.51
CA SER A 180 28.98 -29.82 -11.42
C SER A 180 29.94 -28.63 -11.51
N VAL A 181 29.69 -27.57 -10.74
CA VAL A 181 30.41 -26.30 -10.79
C VAL A 181 31.88 -26.59 -10.55
N PHE A 182 32.69 -26.48 -11.59
CA PHE A 182 34.13 -26.55 -11.42
C PHE A 182 34.55 -25.25 -10.74
N ALA A 183 35.63 -25.30 -9.94
CA ALA A 183 36.14 -24.11 -9.24
C ALA A 183 36.46 -22.91 -10.16
N HIS A 184 36.46 -23.10 -11.48
CA HIS A 184 36.68 -22.09 -12.51
C HIS A 184 35.48 -21.16 -12.75
N ASP A 185 34.25 -21.57 -12.43
CA ASP A 185 33.03 -20.78 -12.69
C ASP A 185 32.70 -19.80 -11.52
N ARG A 186 33.44 -19.91 -10.41
CA ARG A 186 33.28 -19.06 -9.20
C ARG A 186 33.45 -17.55 -9.43
N PRO A 187 34.47 -17.04 -10.17
CA PRO A 187 34.59 -15.60 -10.42
C PRO A 187 33.46 -15.06 -11.31
N GLU A 188 32.98 -15.85 -12.27
CA GLU A 188 31.87 -15.48 -13.15
C GLU A 188 30.57 -15.37 -12.34
N LEU A 189 30.27 -16.38 -11.51
CA LEU A 189 29.12 -16.34 -10.60
C LEU A 189 29.19 -15.12 -9.64
N SER A 190 30.37 -14.83 -9.08
CA SER A 190 30.52 -13.65 -8.20
C SER A 190 30.18 -12.35 -8.91
N ALA A 191 30.67 -12.18 -10.14
CA ALA A 191 30.41 -10.99 -10.96
C ALA A 191 28.93 -10.87 -11.33
N GLU A 192 28.26 -11.97 -11.63
CA GLU A 192 26.82 -11.98 -11.89
C GLU A 192 26.01 -11.60 -10.64
N LEU A 193 26.39 -12.09 -9.46
CA LEU A 193 25.76 -11.71 -8.20
C LEU A 193 26.02 -10.23 -7.86
N ASP A 194 27.21 -9.70 -8.17
CA ASP A 194 27.50 -8.26 -8.05
C ASP A 194 26.59 -7.45 -8.98
N ALA A 195 26.35 -7.91 -10.21
CA ALA A 195 25.46 -7.24 -11.14
C ALA A 195 24.01 -7.17 -10.63
N VAL A 196 23.49 -8.26 -10.04
CA VAL A 196 22.15 -8.26 -9.42
C VAL A 196 22.09 -7.29 -8.23
N ALA A 197 23.11 -7.31 -7.36
CA ALA A 197 23.18 -6.39 -6.23
C ALA A 197 23.26 -4.93 -6.68
N GLN A 198 24.10 -4.62 -7.67
CA GLN A 198 24.27 -3.28 -8.21
C GLN A 198 22.97 -2.77 -8.86
N ALA A 199 22.33 -3.58 -9.71
CA ALA A 199 21.06 -3.21 -10.34
C ALA A 199 19.99 -2.86 -9.29
N ARG A 200 19.94 -3.62 -8.19
CA ARG A 200 19.03 -3.31 -7.08
C ARG A 200 19.40 -2.01 -6.37
N GLN A 201 20.68 -1.78 -6.11
CA GLN A 201 21.14 -0.55 -5.47
C GLN A 201 20.83 0.68 -6.32
N GLU A 202 20.99 0.57 -7.65
CA GLU A 202 20.61 1.62 -8.61
C GLU A 202 19.11 1.90 -8.58
N THR A 203 18.27 0.87 -8.51
CA THR A 203 16.80 1.04 -8.36
C THR A 203 16.45 1.79 -7.07
N ILE A 204 17.03 1.40 -5.93
CA ILE A 204 16.79 2.06 -4.64
C ILE A 204 17.26 3.52 -4.67
N GLN A 205 18.45 3.78 -5.24
CA GLN A 205 18.99 5.13 -5.34
C GLN A 205 18.20 6.01 -6.31
N GLY A 206 17.67 5.43 -7.39
CA GLY A 206 16.86 6.14 -8.39
C GLY A 206 15.52 6.65 -7.84
N ARG A 207 15.00 6.06 -6.76
CA ARG A 207 13.75 6.51 -6.11
C ARG A 207 13.87 7.85 -5.37
N ASN A 208 15.09 8.35 -5.17
CA ASN A 208 15.37 9.65 -4.54
C ASN A 208 15.01 10.83 -5.46
N HIS A 209 13.73 11.10 -5.69
CA HIS A 209 13.29 12.30 -6.41
C HIS A 209 12.76 13.43 -5.51
N SER A 210 12.62 13.20 -4.20
CA SER A 210 12.24 14.22 -3.23
C SER A 210 13.38 14.53 -2.26
N PRO A 211 13.76 15.79 -2.04
CA PRO A 211 14.78 16.18 -1.04
C PRO A 211 14.43 15.85 0.42
N ARG A 212 13.20 15.35 0.67
CA ARG A 212 12.66 15.04 2.01
C ARG A 212 12.36 13.57 2.25
N ALA A 213 12.45 12.72 1.22
CA ALA A 213 12.23 11.29 1.32
C ALA A 213 13.49 10.57 0.84
N ASP A 214 13.99 9.62 1.61
CA ASP A 214 15.06 8.76 1.13
C ASP A 214 14.46 7.61 0.31
N GLY A 215 15.20 7.11 -0.69
CA GLY A 215 14.75 6.01 -1.54
C GLY A 215 14.55 4.70 -0.78
N HIS A 216 14.93 4.68 0.50
CA HIS A 216 14.81 3.57 1.42
C HIS A 216 13.48 3.57 2.19
N ASP A 217 12.77 4.70 2.26
CA ASP A 217 11.48 4.86 2.94
C ASP A 217 10.48 3.77 2.54
N LEU A 218 10.39 3.44 1.25
CA LEU A 218 9.50 2.39 0.75
C LEU A 218 9.90 1.00 1.27
N CYS A 219 11.20 0.67 1.26
CA CYS A 219 11.68 -0.62 1.75
C CYS A 219 11.48 -0.73 3.27
N HIS A 220 11.75 0.35 4.00
CA HIS A 220 11.51 0.41 5.43
C HIS A 220 10.03 0.26 5.78
N TYR A 221 9.14 0.88 5.01
CA TYR A 221 7.70 0.75 5.18
C TYR A 221 7.24 -0.70 4.94
N LEU A 222 7.50 -1.25 3.75
CA LEU A 222 7.01 -2.57 3.33
C LEU A 222 7.56 -3.71 4.17
N TYR A 223 8.83 -3.62 4.58
CA TYR A 223 9.54 -4.73 5.18
C TYR A 223 9.80 -4.56 6.68
N ARG A 224 9.09 -3.62 7.34
CA ARG A 224 9.29 -3.30 8.77
C ARG A 224 9.14 -4.50 9.70
N ASP A 225 8.27 -5.44 9.34
CA ASP A 225 7.92 -6.60 10.17
C ASP A 225 8.80 -7.84 9.85
N TYR A 226 9.75 -7.70 8.93
CA TYR A 226 10.66 -8.77 8.51
C TYR A 226 12.06 -8.58 9.08
N SER A 227 12.80 -9.69 9.19
CA SER A 227 14.20 -9.68 9.65
C SER A 227 15.19 -8.98 8.70
N TRP A 228 14.72 -8.53 7.54
CA TRP A 228 15.50 -7.91 6.48
C TRP A 228 14.74 -6.71 5.91
N THR A 229 15.49 -5.68 5.49
CA THR A 229 14.94 -4.49 4.80
C THR A 229 15.19 -4.55 3.29
N TYR A 230 16.18 -5.32 2.85
CA TYR A 230 16.58 -5.42 1.45
C TYR A 230 16.57 -6.89 1.01
N PRO A 231 15.42 -7.43 0.57
CA PRO A 231 15.25 -8.85 0.28
C PRO A 231 16.22 -9.34 -0.81
N VAL A 232 16.40 -8.56 -1.88
CA VAL A 232 17.35 -8.89 -2.96
C VAL A 232 18.80 -8.97 -2.46
N LEU A 233 19.25 -8.00 -1.67
CA LEU A 233 20.61 -8.01 -1.14
C LEU A 233 20.82 -9.15 -0.12
N THR A 234 19.75 -9.47 0.62
CA THR A 234 19.73 -10.63 1.53
C THR A 234 19.87 -11.93 0.75
N ALA A 235 19.10 -12.10 -0.34
CA ALA A 235 19.17 -13.26 -1.22
C ALA A 235 20.56 -13.42 -1.86
N VAL A 236 21.14 -12.33 -2.40
CA VAL A 236 22.50 -12.33 -2.95
C VAL A 236 23.53 -12.75 -1.89
N THR A 237 23.42 -12.23 -0.67
CA THR A 237 24.34 -12.58 0.43
C THR A 237 24.20 -14.06 0.82
N ARG A 238 22.97 -14.57 0.92
CA ARG A 238 22.71 -16.00 1.17
C ARG A 238 23.32 -16.88 0.09
N PHE A 239 23.16 -16.50 -1.18
CA PHE A 239 23.70 -17.25 -2.31
C PHE A 239 25.24 -17.27 -2.30
N ARG A 240 25.88 -16.13 -2.04
CA ARG A 240 27.34 -16.06 -1.87
C ARG A 240 27.81 -16.99 -0.76
N ASN A 241 27.19 -16.92 0.41
CA ASN A 241 27.62 -17.73 1.55
C ASN A 241 27.45 -19.24 1.32
N ALA A 242 26.47 -19.64 0.52
CA ALA A 242 26.25 -21.05 0.19
C ALA A 242 27.17 -21.60 -0.91
N THR A 243 27.83 -20.72 -1.68
CA THR A 243 28.75 -21.09 -2.78
C THR A 243 30.23 -20.80 -2.47
N VAL A 244 30.52 -20.21 -1.30
CA VAL A 244 31.89 -19.97 -0.82
C VAL A 244 32.51 -21.22 -0.23
#